data_AF-A0A3L6M1F7-F1
#
_entry.id   AF-A0A3L6M1F7-F1
#
_cell.length_a   1.000
_cell.length_b   1.000
_cell.length_c   1.000
_cell.angle_alpha   90.00
_cell.angle_beta   90.00
_cell.angle_gamma   90.00
#
_symmetry.space_group_name_H-M   'P 1'
#
loop_
_entity.id
_entity.type
_entity.pdbx_description
1 polymer ?
#
loop_
_entity_poly.entity_id
_entity_poly.type
_entity_poly.pdbx_seq_one_letter_code
_entity_poly.pdbx_strand_id
1 'polypeptide(L)'
;MRKSKLLLVVGALAFASAAFATPAPVTATATASVVGFATAAPWGTWQAELAPAYTRLAALRHRAARALEARRITVGAAVEIQAKADVARARLDASRRGELVEPTPAQRQALAEAIRMIAQAEQLLER
;
A
#
# COMPACT_ATOMS: atom_id res chain seq x y z
N MET A 1 -56.71 -11.21 -22.97
CA MET A 1 -56.69 -12.30 -21.96
C MET A 1 -56.26 -13.60 -22.63
N ARG A 2 -55.56 -14.46 -21.87
CA ARG A 2 -55.13 -15.85 -22.14
C ARG A 2 -53.64 -16.04 -22.49
N LYS A 3 -52.95 -16.41 -21.42
CA LYS A 3 -51.66 -17.10 -21.30
C LYS A 3 -51.70 -18.46 -22.02
N SER A 4 -50.56 -18.91 -22.54
CA SER A 4 -50.09 -20.33 -22.60
C SER A 4 -48.65 -20.34 -23.12
N LYS A 5 -47.63 -20.76 -22.32
CA LYS A 5 -47.19 -22.14 -22.05
C LYS A 5 -46.73 -22.82 -23.37
N LEU A 6 -45.51 -23.31 -23.58
CA LEU A 6 -44.75 -24.25 -22.76
C LEU A 6 -43.38 -24.58 -23.45
N LEU A 7 -42.33 -24.76 -22.64
CA LEU A 7 -41.25 -25.80 -22.71
C LEU A 7 -40.28 -25.93 -23.93
N LEU A 8 -38.95 -25.81 -23.67
CA LEU A 8 -37.91 -26.88 -23.61
C LEU A 8 -36.50 -26.22 -23.55
N VAL A 9 -35.76 -26.18 -22.42
CA VAL A 9 -34.84 -27.17 -21.80
C VAL A 9 -33.54 -27.45 -22.59
N VAL A 10 -32.41 -27.42 -21.84
CA VAL A 10 -31.04 -27.95 -22.04
C VAL A 10 -29.99 -26.81 -22.14
N GLY A 11 -28.97 -26.66 -21.27
CA GLY A 11 -28.43 -27.51 -20.21
C GLY A 11 -27.70 -26.65 -19.15
N ALA A 12 -27.72 -27.09 -17.89
CA ALA A 12 -26.63 -27.85 -17.26
C ALA A 12 -25.42 -26.97 -16.91
N LEU A 13 -25.37 -26.48 -15.66
CA LEU A 13 -24.44 -27.05 -14.68
C LEU A 13 -24.77 -26.49 -13.30
N ALA A 14 -25.14 -27.39 -12.39
CA ALA A 14 -25.24 -27.09 -10.97
C ALA A 14 -23.82 -26.91 -10.42
N PHE A 15 -23.56 -25.79 -9.75
CA PHE A 15 -22.59 -25.77 -8.67
C PHE A 15 -23.21 -25.10 -7.45
N ALA A 16 -22.94 -25.76 -6.33
CA ALA A 16 -23.70 -25.70 -5.10
C ALA A 16 -23.77 -24.31 -4.48
N SER A 17 -24.95 -24.05 -3.92
CA SER A 17 -25.27 -22.99 -2.97
C SER A 17 -24.33 -23.01 -1.76
N ALA A 18 -23.42 -22.03 -1.68
CA ALA A 18 -22.92 -21.53 -0.41
C ALA A 18 -23.78 -20.31 -0.06
N ALA A 19 -24.48 -20.38 1.06
CA ALA A 19 -25.35 -19.33 1.58
C ALA A 19 -24.55 -18.02 1.77
N PHE A 20 -24.63 -17.13 0.79
CA PHE A 20 -24.23 -15.74 0.98
C PHE A 20 -25.36 -15.05 1.73
N ALA A 21 -25.16 -14.88 3.05
CA ALA A 21 -25.91 -13.90 3.82
C ALA A 21 -25.78 -12.54 3.11
N THR A 22 -26.91 -11.97 2.70
CA THR A 22 -26.98 -10.63 2.12
C THR A 22 -26.67 -9.59 3.20
N PRO A 23 -25.58 -8.80 3.11
CA PRO A 23 -25.46 -7.63 3.96
C PRO A 23 -26.35 -6.52 3.39
N ALA A 24 -27.27 -6.01 4.22
CA ALA A 24 -28.10 -4.85 3.92
C ALA A 24 -27.22 -3.61 3.66
N PRO A 25 -27.58 -2.73 2.70
CA PRO A 25 -26.82 -1.50 2.48
C PRO A 25 -27.26 -0.47 3.52
N VAL A 26 -26.35 -0.10 4.43
CA VAL A 26 -26.50 1.11 5.25
C VAL A 26 -25.50 2.15 4.78
N THR A 27 -26.07 3.22 4.27
CA THR A 27 -25.49 4.48 3.83
C THR A 27 -24.55 5.04 4.89
N ALA A 28 -23.27 5.17 4.56
CA ALA A 28 -22.30 5.89 5.38
C ALA A 28 -21.58 6.94 4.52
N THR A 29 -21.79 8.18 4.96
CA THR A 29 -21.19 9.46 4.57
C THR A 29 -19.73 9.38 4.14
N ALA A 30 -19.41 10.16 3.11
CA ALA A 30 -18.08 10.35 2.57
C ALA A 30 -17.01 10.62 3.64
N THR A 31 -16.02 9.75 3.72
CA THR A 31 -14.63 10.12 3.99
C THR A 31 -13.79 9.11 3.20
N ALA A 32 -13.05 9.59 2.21
CA ALA A 32 -12.27 8.75 1.31
C ALA A 32 -11.26 7.91 2.13
N SER A 33 -11.60 6.64 2.31
CA SER A 33 -10.83 5.68 3.07
C SER A 33 -9.80 5.02 2.14
N VAL A 34 -8.52 5.24 2.41
CA VAL A 34 -7.48 4.33 1.93
C VAL A 34 -7.57 3.08 2.78
N VAL A 35 -8.48 2.18 2.42
CA VAL A 35 -8.53 0.82 2.99
C VAL A 35 -7.44 0.02 2.30
N GLY A 36 -6.23 0.07 2.85
CA GLY A 36 -5.19 -0.89 2.53
C GLY A 36 -5.61 -2.25 3.05
N PHE A 37 -5.98 -3.18 2.17
CA PHE A 37 -6.14 -4.58 2.53
C PHE A 37 -4.77 -5.11 2.95
N ALA A 38 -4.55 -5.24 4.26
CA ALA A 38 -3.44 -6.01 4.80
C ALA A 38 -3.76 -7.50 4.59
N THR A 39 -3.25 -8.08 3.51
CA THR A 39 -3.20 -9.53 3.38
C THR A 39 -2.27 -10.08 4.45
N ALA A 40 -2.86 -10.64 5.51
CA ALA A 40 -2.15 -11.38 6.55
C ALA A 40 -1.55 -12.67 5.97
N ALA A 41 -0.39 -12.56 5.36
CA ALA A 41 0.54 -13.67 5.15
C ALA A 41 1.47 -13.77 6.37
N PRO A 42 2.11 -14.93 6.64
CA PRO A 42 2.94 -15.16 7.82
C PRO A 42 4.28 -14.45 7.64
N TRP A 43 4.25 -13.13 7.74
CA TRP A 43 5.43 -12.29 7.76
C TRP A 43 5.98 -12.35 9.17
N GLY A 44 7.25 -12.74 9.32
CA GLY A 44 7.95 -12.55 10.58
C GLY A 44 7.82 -11.09 11.02
N THR A 45 7.91 -10.85 12.32
CA THR A 45 7.77 -9.50 12.93
C THR A 45 8.62 -8.45 12.22
N TRP A 46 9.76 -8.86 11.66
CA TRP A 46 10.64 -8.00 10.87
C TRP A 46 10.10 -7.57 9.51
N GLN A 47 9.48 -8.47 8.74
CA GLN A 47 8.90 -8.08 7.45
C GLN A 47 7.66 -7.17 7.65
N ALA A 48 6.95 -7.34 8.76
CA ALA A 48 5.85 -6.46 9.16
C ALA A 48 6.32 -5.02 9.46
N GLU A 49 7.56 -4.82 9.92
CA GLU A 49 8.16 -3.48 10.10
C GLU A 49 8.70 -2.88 8.78
N LEU A 50 9.24 -3.71 7.89
CA LEU A 50 9.80 -3.26 6.61
C LEU A 50 8.73 -2.83 5.60
N ALA A 51 7.63 -3.59 5.49
CA ALA A 51 6.61 -3.35 4.47
C ALA A 51 5.96 -1.95 4.56
N PRO A 52 5.60 -1.42 5.74
CA PRO A 52 5.12 -0.04 5.88
C PRO A 52 6.16 1.00 5.43
N ALA A 53 7.45 0.78 5.72
CA ALA A 53 8.50 1.74 5.34
C ALA A 53 8.69 1.82 3.82
N TYR A 54 8.67 0.68 3.11
CA TYR A 54 8.66 0.67 1.64
C TYR A 54 7.42 1.35 1.06
N THR A 55 6.25 1.13 1.67
CA THR A 55 4.98 1.72 1.22
C THR A 55 4.99 3.23 1.41
N ARG A 56 5.44 3.72 2.58
CA ARG A 56 5.59 5.15 2.86
C ARG A 56 6.56 5.83 1.90
N LEU A 57 7.67 5.17 1.57
CA LEU A 57 8.63 5.66 0.59
C LEU A 57 8.04 5.76 -0.83
N ALA A 58 7.26 4.78 -1.27
CA ALA A 58 6.55 4.84 -2.55
C ALA A 58 5.53 5.98 -2.59
N ALA A 59 4.74 6.13 -1.51
CA ALA A 59 3.77 7.20 -1.36
C ALA A 59 4.43 8.59 -1.35
N LEU A 60 5.59 8.75 -0.70
CA LEU A 60 6.38 9.98 -0.71
C LEU A 60 6.76 10.38 -2.14
N ARG A 61 7.36 9.45 -2.92
CA ARG A 61 7.76 9.74 -4.31
C ARG A 61 6.57 10.15 -5.18
N HIS A 62 5.46 9.44 -5.06
CA HIS A 62 4.24 9.80 -5.79
C HIS A 62 3.71 11.18 -5.38
N ARG A 63 3.65 11.49 -4.07
CA ARG A 63 3.23 12.82 -3.59
C ARG A 63 4.16 13.94 -4.06
N ALA A 64 5.47 13.71 -4.06
CA ALA A 64 6.47 14.66 -4.55
C ALA A 64 6.30 14.94 -6.05
N ALA A 65 6.09 13.89 -6.86
CA ALA A 65 5.79 14.05 -8.29
C ALA A 65 4.53 14.90 -8.51
N ARG A 66 3.44 14.59 -7.79
CA ARG A 66 2.19 15.36 -7.87
C ARG A 66 2.34 16.81 -7.40
N ALA A 67 3.14 17.05 -6.36
CA ALA A 67 3.42 18.39 -5.87
C ALA A 67 4.24 19.21 -6.88
N LEU A 68 5.20 18.58 -7.57
CA LEU A 68 5.97 19.21 -8.64
C LEU A 68 5.10 19.54 -9.85
N GLU A 69 4.25 18.60 -10.30
CA GLU A 69 3.27 18.83 -11.38
C GLU A 69 2.33 20.00 -11.05
N ALA A 70 1.87 20.08 -9.80
CA ALA A 70 1.03 21.15 -9.30
C ALA A 70 1.78 22.46 -9.00
N ARG A 71 3.09 22.53 -9.28
CA ARG A 71 3.99 23.66 -8.97
C ARG A 71 3.96 24.12 -7.51
N ARG A 72 3.66 23.20 -6.58
CA ARG A 72 3.67 23.46 -5.12
C ARG A 72 5.07 23.38 -4.54
N ILE A 73 5.97 22.65 -5.20
CA ILE A 73 7.39 22.59 -4.86
C ILE A 73 8.24 22.96 -6.07
N THR A 74 9.44 23.44 -5.83
CA THR A 74 10.41 23.74 -6.89
C THR A 74 11.08 22.46 -7.40
N VAL A 75 11.67 22.52 -8.60
CA VAL A 75 12.50 21.42 -9.13
C VAL A 75 13.65 21.09 -8.18
N GLY A 76 14.28 22.11 -7.58
CA GLY A 76 15.35 21.91 -6.59
C GLY A 76 14.89 21.11 -5.37
N ALA A 77 13.72 21.46 -4.80
CA ALA A 77 13.12 20.71 -3.71
C ALA A 77 12.77 19.26 -4.11
N ALA A 78 12.24 19.06 -5.31
CA ALA A 78 11.94 17.72 -5.84
C ALA A 78 13.21 16.85 -5.98
N VAL A 79 14.32 17.43 -6.46
CA VAL A 79 15.62 16.74 -6.55
C VAL A 79 16.14 16.36 -5.17
N GLU A 80 16.04 17.26 -4.18
CA GLU A 80 16.46 16.95 -2.80
C GLU A 80 15.62 15.83 -2.17
N ILE A 81 14.29 15.88 -2.35
CA ILE A 81 13.37 14.83 -1.90
C ILE A 81 13.74 13.49 -2.55
N GLN A 82 14.00 13.47 -3.85
CA GLN A 82 14.37 12.25 -4.56
C GLN A 82 15.70 11.70 -4.07
N ALA A 83 16.71 12.54 -3.88
CA ALA A 83 18.02 12.12 -3.36
C ALA A 83 17.88 11.48 -1.97
N LYS A 84 17.11 12.07 -1.06
CA LYS A 84 16.82 11.48 0.26
C LYS A 84 16.02 10.17 0.14
N ALA A 85 15.06 10.11 -0.76
CA ALA A 85 14.27 8.90 -1.02
C ALA A 85 15.14 7.74 -1.56
N ASP A 86 16.16 8.04 -2.37
CA ASP A 86 17.08 7.04 -2.93
C ASP A 86 18.03 6.51 -1.85
N VAL A 87 18.55 7.39 -0.97
CA VAL A 87 19.30 6.97 0.21
C VAL A 87 18.44 6.11 1.14
N ALA A 88 17.19 6.52 1.40
CA ALA A 88 16.27 5.73 2.21
C ALA A 88 16.01 4.35 1.60
N ARG A 89 15.86 4.26 0.27
CA ARG A 89 15.69 2.98 -0.43
C ARG A 89 16.90 2.07 -0.22
N ALA A 90 18.11 2.59 -0.43
CA ALA A 90 19.34 1.82 -0.24
C ALA A 90 19.46 1.29 1.20
N ARG A 91 19.01 2.05 2.19
CA ARG A 91 18.98 1.63 3.60
C ARG A 91 17.92 0.57 3.88
N LEU A 92 16.73 0.68 3.30
CA LEU A 92 15.71 -0.39 3.39
C LEU A 92 16.19 -1.69 2.74
N ASP A 93 16.83 -1.59 1.57
CA ASP A 93 17.39 -2.75 0.88
C ASP A 93 18.50 -3.38 1.73
N ALA A 94 19.36 -2.57 2.35
CA ALA A 94 20.37 -3.04 3.30
C ALA A 94 19.77 -3.74 4.54
N SER A 95 18.66 -3.21 5.04
CA SER A 95 17.90 -3.74 6.17
C SER A 95 17.20 -5.07 5.85
N ARG A 96 16.82 -5.27 4.58
CA ARG A 96 16.18 -6.51 4.09
C ARG A 96 17.18 -7.64 3.81
N ARG A 97 18.46 -7.34 3.54
CA ARG A 97 19.43 -8.35 3.10
C ARG A 97 19.53 -9.53 4.07
N GLY A 98 19.23 -10.74 3.59
CA GLY A 98 19.26 -11.99 4.36
C GLY A 98 17.85 -12.48 4.70
N GLU A 99 17.58 -13.78 4.50
CA GLU A 99 16.38 -14.44 5.01
C GLU A 99 16.53 -14.68 6.51
N LEU A 100 16.38 -13.62 7.29
CA LEU A 100 16.44 -13.73 8.74
C LEU A 100 15.05 -13.55 9.34
N VAL A 101 14.65 -14.50 10.17
CA VAL A 101 13.48 -14.43 11.04
C VAL A 101 13.67 -13.32 12.08
N GLU A 102 14.92 -13.06 12.48
CA GLU A 102 15.30 -11.99 13.41
C GLU A 102 16.37 -11.06 12.84
N PRO A 103 16.18 -9.74 12.89
CA PRO A 103 17.14 -8.79 12.34
C PRO A 103 18.35 -8.58 13.25
N THR A 104 19.51 -8.49 12.64
CA THR A 104 20.74 -8.04 13.28
C THR A 104 20.66 -6.58 13.73
N PRO A 105 21.47 -6.13 14.71
CA PRO A 105 21.53 -4.73 15.12
C PRO A 105 21.79 -3.77 13.96
N ALA A 106 22.64 -4.16 13.00
CA ALA A 106 22.95 -3.37 11.81
C ALA A 106 21.72 -3.19 10.90
N GLN A 107 20.89 -4.23 10.75
CA GLN A 107 19.64 -4.13 9.98
C GLN A 107 18.61 -3.24 10.68
N ARG A 108 18.48 -3.35 12.01
CA ARG A 108 17.62 -2.44 12.80
C ARG A 108 18.06 -0.99 12.67
N GLN A 109 19.37 -0.73 12.72
CA GLN A 109 19.93 0.60 12.51
C GLN A 109 19.64 1.10 11.08
N ALA A 110 19.81 0.25 10.06
CA ALA A 110 19.50 0.62 8.68
C ALA A 110 18.02 0.97 8.48
N LEU A 111 17.09 0.24 9.11
CA LEU A 111 15.68 0.59 9.10
C LEU A 111 15.40 1.94 9.77
N ALA A 112 15.96 2.16 10.97
CA ALA A 112 15.80 3.42 11.69
C ALA A 112 16.33 4.62 10.89
N GLU A 113 17.49 4.45 10.24
CA GLU A 113 18.06 5.46 9.34
C GLU A 113 17.17 5.72 8.13
N ALA A 114 16.61 4.67 7.52
CA ALA A 114 15.67 4.82 6.41
C ALA A 114 14.41 5.59 6.82
N ILE A 115 13.81 5.25 7.97
CA ILE A 115 12.62 5.92 8.51
C ILE A 115 12.91 7.42 8.75
N ARG A 116 14.06 7.74 9.35
CA ARG A 116 14.49 9.13 9.56
C ARG A 116 14.63 9.89 8.23
N MET A 117 15.22 9.27 7.21
CA MET A 117 15.39 9.89 5.89
C MET A 117 14.03 10.13 5.20
N ILE A 118 13.10 9.19 5.31
CA ILE A 118 11.73 9.34 4.81
C ILE A 118 11.05 10.53 5.51
N ALA A 119 11.14 10.62 6.84
CA ALA A 119 10.54 11.72 7.59
C ALA A 119 11.14 13.10 7.21
N GLN A 120 12.47 13.17 7.03
CA GLN A 120 13.12 14.41 6.55
C GLN A 120 12.66 14.80 5.15
N ALA A 121 12.48 13.84 4.25
CA ALA A 121 11.98 14.10 2.90
C ALA A 121 10.50 14.53 2.89
N GLU A 122 9.68 14.00 3.80
CA GLU A 122 8.30 14.45 3.99
C GLU A 122 8.24 15.90 4.50
N GLN A 123 9.13 16.29 5.42
CA GLN A 123 9.21 17.69 5.88
C GLN A 123 9.55 18.67 4.75
N LEU A 124 10.29 18.24 3.73
CA LEU A 124 10.57 19.07 2.55
C LEU A 124 9.37 19.22 1.63
N LEU A 125 8.44 18.27 1.65
CA LEU A 125 7.22 18.29 0.86
C LEU A 125 6.15 19.23 1.46
N GLU A 126 6.22 19.47 2.77
CA GLU A 126 5.28 20.31 3.52
C GLU A 126 5.70 21.80 3.58
N ARG A 127 6.86 22.15 3.02
CA ARG A 127 7.39 23.52 2.94
C ARG A 127 6.99 24.21 1.64
#